data_AF-A0A9P8LE30-F1
#
_entry.id   AF-A0A9P8LE30-F1
#
_cell.length_a   1.000
_cell.length_b   1.000
_cell.length_c   1.000
_cell.angle_alpha   90.00
_cell.angle_beta   90.00
_cell.angle_gamma   90.00
#
_symmetry.space_group_name_H-M   'P 1'
#
loop_
_entity.id
_entity.type
_entity.pdbx_description
1 polymer ?
#
loop_
_entity_poly.entity_id
_entity_poly.type
_entity_poly.pdbx_seq_one_letter_code
_entity_poly.pdbx_strand_id
1 'polypeptide(L)'
;MRVAQEEGCDYVSHGATGKGNDGIRFELAFLAINPKIQIIAPWRIPEFYNKFQGRSDLLEFAAATGIPVTSTKAKPYSMDDNIAHCSYEAGALEDPSIPPPDYMWTRTVDPRVAPDEPVDIAILFEQGLPVRLRVGDKEYTDSLELFTVLNEIGKKAGIGRIDIVENRFIGLKSRGCYDAPAATILRLAHLDAESLVMDGRVRSLRDQFVTHHWSELIYSGL
;
A
#
# COMPACT_ATOMS: atom_id res chain seq x y z
N MET A 1 -2.47 14.49 -12.62
CA MET A 1 -3.12 14.78 -13.92
C MET A 1 -4.11 15.94 -13.85
N ARG A 2 -5.17 15.90 -13.03
CA ARG A 2 -6.12 17.02 -12.91
C ARG A 2 -5.43 18.38 -12.67
N VAL A 3 -4.57 18.47 -11.66
CA VAL A 3 -3.80 19.71 -11.38
C VAL A 3 -2.89 20.10 -12.55
N ALA A 4 -2.19 19.14 -13.17
CA ALA A 4 -1.36 19.42 -14.34
C ALA A 4 -2.18 20.00 -15.51
N GLN A 5 -3.43 19.58 -15.67
CA GLN A 5 -4.34 20.15 -16.66
C GLN A 5 -4.85 21.54 -16.25
N GLU A 6 -5.23 21.73 -14.98
CA GLU A 6 -5.66 23.02 -14.43
C GLU A 6 -4.56 24.09 -14.55
N GLU A 7 -3.30 23.70 -14.34
CA GLU A 7 -2.11 24.56 -14.41
C GLU A 7 -1.48 24.62 -15.82
N GLY A 8 -2.04 23.92 -16.82
CA GLY A 8 -1.52 23.92 -18.18
C GLY A 8 -0.09 23.36 -18.33
N CYS A 9 0.29 22.38 -17.51
CA CYS A 9 1.61 21.76 -17.54
C CYS A 9 1.77 20.80 -18.72
N ASP A 10 2.87 20.94 -19.46
CA ASP A 10 3.28 19.99 -20.50
C ASP A 10 3.93 18.72 -19.94
N TYR A 11 4.42 18.79 -18.69
CA TYR A 11 5.19 17.74 -18.04
C TYR A 11 4.59 17.32 -16.69
N VAL A 12 4.75 16.03 -16.37
CA VAL A 12 4.59 15.49 -15.01
C VAL A 12 5.86 14.73 -14.62
N SER A 13 6.16 14.67 -13.32
CA SER A 13 7.34 13.97 -12.81
C SER A 13 6.98 13.11 -11.60
N HIS A 14 7.70 12.01 -11.42
CA HIS A 14 7.62 11.17 -10.22
C HIS A 14 9.02 10.75 -9.74
N GLY A 15 9.14 10.49 -8.44
CA GLY A 15 10.38 10.06 -7.79
C GLY A 15 10.55 8.55 -7.66
N ALA A 16 9.64 7.73 -8.22
CA ALA A 16 9.73 6.28 -8.16
C ALA A 16 11.06 5.76 -8.76
N THR A 17 11.64 4.73 -8.13
CA THR A 17 12.92 4.16 -8.58
C THR A 17 12.78 3.40 -9.89
N GLY A 18 13.88 3.23 -10.63
CA GLY A 18 13.90 2.45 -11.87
C GLY A 18 13.71 0.93 -11.68
N LYS A 19 13.59 0.45 -10.43
CA LYS A 19 13.46 -0.98 -10.08
C LYS A 19 12.14 -1.32 -9.36
N GLY A 20 11.26 -0.34 -9.17
CA GLY A 20 9.98 -0.50 -8.49
C GLY A 20 8.79 -0.61 -9.44
N ASN A 21 7.64 -1.07 -8.94
CA ASN A 21 6.39 -1.11 -9.71
C ASN A 21 5.74 0.28 -9.85
N ASP A 22 5.99 1.21 -8.91
CA ASP A 22 5.27 2.50 -8.88
C ASP A 22 5.53 3.39 -10.09
N GLY A 23 6.72 3.34 -10.69
CA GLY A 23 6.99 4.06 -11.93
C GLY A 23 6.00 3.64 -13.03
N ILE A 24 5.79 2.33 -13.20
CA ILE A 24 4.83 1.79 -14.16
C ILE A 24 3.41 2.25 -13.83
N ARG A 25 3.00 2.14 -12.56
CA ARG A 25 1.66 2.55 -12.11
C ARG A 25 1.38 4.02 -12.39
N PHE A 26 2.32 4.91 -12.05
CA PHE A 26 2.19 6.34 -12.35
C PHE A 26 2.09 6.60 -13.85
N GLU A 27 2.99 6.02 -14.63
CA GLU A 27 3.09 6.30 -16.06
C GLU A 27 1.91 5.78 -16.85
N LEU A 28 1.45 4.56 -16.58
CA LEU A 28 0.24 4.01 -17.18
C LEU A 28 -0.98 4.89 -16.85
N ALA A 29 -1.13 5.30 -15.59
CA ALA A 29 -2.21 6.20 -15.18
C ALA A 29 -2.12 7.59 -15.86
N PHE A 30 -0.92 8.16 -15.98
CA PHE A 30 -0.72 9.45 -16.64
C PHE A 30 -1.08 9.37 -18.13
N LEU A 31 -0.60 8.35 -18.82
CA LEU A 31 -0.82 8.16 -20.26
C LEU A 31 -2.26 7.74 -20.58
N ALA A 32 -2.91 6.97 -19.71
CA ALA A 32 -4.33 6.64 -19.86
C ALA A 32 -5.24 7.88 -19.81
N ILE A 33 -4.89 8.87 -18.98
CA ILE A 33 -5.65 10.12 -18.83
C ILE A 33 -5.28 11.15 -19.92
N ASN A 34 -3.98 11.33 -20.19
CA ASN A 34 -3.48 12.25 -21.22
C ASN A 34 -2.29 11.63 -21.95
N PRO A 35 -2.50 11.00 -23.12
CA PRO A 35 -1.42 10.37 -23.89
C PRO A 35 -0.35 11.33 -24.40
N LYS A 36 -0.58 12.65 -24.37
CA LYS A 36 0.36 13.67 -24.85
C LYS A 36 1.27 14.23 -23.76
N ILE A 37 0.98 13.95 -22.48
CA ILE A 37 1.78 14.47 -21.37
C ILE A 37 3.21 13.92 -21.45
N GLN A 38 4.20 14.79 -21.23
CA GLN A 38 5.59 14.36 -21.16
C GLN A 38 5.92 13.94 -19.73
N ILE A 39 6.64 12.82 -19.58
CA ILE A 39 6.97 12.27 -18.26
C ILE A 39 8.46 12.42 -17.99
N ILE A 40 8.79 13.03 -16.85
CA ILE A 40 10.17 13.15 -16.35
C ILE A 40 10.33 12.18 -15.18
N ALA A 41 11.08 11.10 -15.38
CA ALA A 41 11.41 10.13 -14.34
C ALA A 41 12.92 10.15 -14.06
N PRO A 42 13.41 10.96 -13.09
CA PRO A 42 14.84 11.18 -12.88
C PRO A 42 15.65 9.90 -12.69
N TRP A 43 15.11 8.89 -12.02
CA TRP A 43 15.79 7.60 -11.79
C TRP A 43 16.00 6.75 -13.05
N ARG A 44 15.53 7.19 -14.22
CA ARG A 44 15.84 6.59 -15.53
C ARG A 44 16.64 7.50 -16.46
N ILE A 45 17.00 8.69 -15.99
CA ILE A 45 17.81 9.66 -16.74
C ILE A 45 19.28 9.43 -16.37
N PRO A 46 20.17 9.07 -17.33
CA PRO A 46 21.58 8.77 -17.06
C PRO A 46 22.31 9.83 -16.27
N GLU A 47 22.09 11.10 -16.60
CA GLU A 47 22.71 12.24 -15.93
C GLU A 47 22.36 12.29 -14.44
N PHE A 48 21.13 11.90 -14.08
CA PHE A 48 20.65 11.94 -12.70
C PHE A 48 21.13 10.72 -11.90
N TYR A 49 20.87 9.49 -12.36
CA TYR A 49 21.26 8.31 -11.59
C TYR A 49 22.79 8.11 -11.59
N ASN A 50 23.54 8.62 -12.59
CA ASN A 50 25.00 8.59 -12.53
C ASN A 50 25.55 9.56 -11.47
N LYS A 51 24.89 10.70 -11.28
CA LYS A 51 25.24 11.69 -10.25
C LYS A 51 24.86 11.23 -8.84
N PHE A 52 23.76 10.51 -8.70
CA PHE A 52 23.23 10.06 -7.42
C PHE A 52 23.22 8.53 -7.34
N GLN A 53 24.34 7.94 -6.93
CA GLN A 53 24.49 6.47 -6.84
C GLN A 53 23.80 5.89 -5.61
N GLY A 54 23.50 6.71 -4.61
CA GLY A 54 22.84 6.27 -3.40
C GLY A 54 22.32 7.38 -2.51
N ARG A 55 21.86 6.99 -1.33
CA ARG A 55 21.28 7.91 -0.34
C ARG A 55 22.31 8.93 0.18
N SER A 56 23.58 8.56 0.25
CA SER A 56 24.66 9.48 0.66
C SER A 56 24.73 10.72 -0.23
N ASP A 57 24.76 10.52 -1.55
CA ASP A 57 24.94 11.59 -2.53
C ASP A 57 23.72 12.53 -2.54
N LEU A 58 22.53 11.97 -2.35
CA LEU A 58 21.29 12.76 -2.19
C LEU A 58 21.31 13.61 -0.92
N LEU A 59 21.82 13.08 0.19
CA LEU A 59 21.94 13.81 1.46
C LEU A 59 22.98 14.93 1.36
N GLU A 60 24.12 14.66 0.73
CA GLU A 60 25.16 15.68 0.47
C GLU A 60 24.64 16.79 -0.43
N PHE A 61 23.94 16.43 -1.52
CA PHE A 61 23.31 17.42 -2.39
C PHE A 61 22.26 18.26 -1.66
N ALA A 62 21.41 17.63 -0.84
CA ALA A 62 20.42 18.34 -0.04
C ALA A 62 21.08 19.32 0.95
N ALA A 63 22.15 18.89 1.63
CA ALA A 63 22.92 19.76 2.53
C ALA A 63 23.59 20.92 1.78
N ALA A 64 24.22 20.65 0.62
CA ALA A 64 24.89 21.66 -0.19
C ALA A 64 23.92 22.69 -0.81
N THR A 65 22.66 22.31 -1.03
CA THR A 65 21.63 23.16 -1.64
C THR A 65 20.63 23.73 -0.63
N GLY A 66 20.78 23.42 0.65
CA GLY A 66 19.88 23.91 1.70
C GLY A 66 18.48 23.28 1.70
N ILE A 67 18.32 22.09 1.09
CA ILE A 67 17.06 21.34 1.15
C ILE A 67 16.95 20.70 2.54
N PRO A 68 15.90 21.01 3.33
CA PRO A 68 15.73 20.42 4.65
C PRO A 68 15.41 18.93 4.52
N VAL A 69 16.14 18.10 5.27
CA VAL A 69 15.94 16.64 5.29
C VAL A 69 15.61 16.17 6.70
N THR A 70 14.45 15.51 6.85
CA THR A 70 14.01 14.88 8.10
C THR A 70 14.45 13.42 8.22
N SER A 71 14.93 12.83 7.12
CA SER A 71 15.43 11.47 7.05
C SER A 71 16.71 11.32 7.90
N THR A 72 16.63 10.55 8.98
CA THR A 72 17.79 10.13 9.76
C THR A 72 18.37 8.81 9.21
N LYS A 73 19.63 8.51 9.51
CA LYS A 73 20.24 7.19 9.21
C LYS A 73 19.55 6.01 9.93
N ALA A 74 18.58 6.28 10.80
CA ALA A 74 18.08 5.34 11.80
C ALA A 74 16.99 4.38 11.31
N LYS A 75 16.39 4.60 10.14
CA LYS A 75 15.41 3.66 9.56
C LYS A 75 16.06 2.90 8.40
N PRO A 76 16.47 1.63 8.59
CA PRO A 76 17.20 0.85 7.59
C PRO A 76 16.27 0.21 6.54
N TYR A 77 15.05 0.71 6.34
CA TYR A 77 14.06 0.18 5.40
C TYR A 77 13.29 1.31 4.71
N SER A 78 12.78 1.03 3.51
CA SER A 78 11.85 1.88 2.78
C SER A 78 10.44 1.68 3.33
N MET A 79 9.65 2.75 3.38
CA MET A 79 8.25 2.72 3.80
C MET A 79 7.38 3.43 2.77
N ASP A 80 6.25 2.82 2.43
CA ASP A 80 5.09 3.50 1.84
C ASP A 80 3.91 3.35 2.79
N ASP A 81 3.33 4.47 3.24
CA ASP A 81 2.27 4.53 4.24
C ASP A 81 1.09 5.33 3.68
N ASN A 82 -0.07 4.69 3.61
CA ASN A 82 -1.32 5.28 3.17
C ASN A 82 -2.46 4.72 4.01
N ILE A 83 -3.69 5.23 3.89
CA ILE A 83 -4.77 4.83 4.80
C ILE A 83 -5.01 3.31 4.84
N ALA A 84 -4.77 2.57 3.76
CA ALA A 84 -5.08 1.14 3.67
C ALA A 84 -4.01 0.24 4.33
N HIS A 85 -2.73 0.59 4.22
CA HIS A 85 -1.63 -0.21 4.75
C HIS A 85 -0.35 0.62 4.91
N CYS A 86 0.63 0.04 5.59
CA CYS A 86 2.02 0.43 5.46
C CYS A 86 2.80 -0.76 4.91
N SER A 87 3.72 -0.48 3.98
CA SER A 87 4.68 -1.44 3.46
C SER A 87 6.08 -1.16 3.99
N TYR A 88 6.88 -2.21 4.11
CA TYR A 88 8.27 -2.17 4.54
C TYR A 88 9.10 -3.07 3.63
N GLU A 89 10.16 -2.51 3.04
CA GLU A 89 11.05 -3.24 2.15
C GLU A 89 12.49 -2.69 2.19
N ALA A 90 13.38 -3.32 1.45
CA ALA A 90 14.80 -2.95 1.31
C ALA A 90 15.63 -3.09 2.62
N GLY A 91 16.91 -2.79 2.51
CA GLY A 91 17.88 -2.89 3.61
C GLY A 91 17.93 -4.29 4.21
N ALA A 92 17.80 -4.41 5.53
CA ALA A 92 17.90 -5.72 6.20
C ALA A 92 16.78 -6.70 5.79
N LEU A 93 15.66 -6.22 5.25
CA LEU A 93 14.56 -7.07 4.80
C LEU A 93 14.82 -7.75 3.46
N GLU A 94 15.83 -7.33 2.69
CA GLU A 94 16.17 -7.97 1.41
C GLU A 94 16.62 -9.43 1.60
N ASP A 95 17.22 -9.75 2.75
CA ASP A 95 17.55 -11.13 3.12
C ASP A 95 16.32 -11.80 3.76
N PRO A 96 15.65 -12.74 3.07
CA PRO A 96 14.45 -13.41 3.59
C PRO A 96 14.72 -14.32 4.79
N SER A 97 15.98 -14.60 5.13
CA SER A 97 16.34 -15.36 6.33
C SER A 97 16.33 -14.52 7.62
N ILE A 98 16.31 -13.18 7.50
CA ILE A 98 16.30 -12.26 8.64
C ILE A 98 14.84 -11.97 9.02
N PRO A 99 14.38 -12.27 10.25
CA PRO A 99 13.02 -11.94 10.67
C PRO A 99 12.81 -10.42 10.72
N PRO A 100 11.58 -9.93 10.44
CA PRO A 100 11.29 -8.51 10.50
C PRO A 100 11.44 -7.99 11.94
N PRO A 101 12.12 -6.85 12.18
CA PRO A 101 12.27 -6.32 13.53
C PRO A 101 10.94 -5.88 14.14
N ASP A 102 10.72 -6.13 15.44
CA ASP A 102 9.45 -5.83 16.11
C ASP A 102 9.06 -4.34 16.06
N TYR A 103 10.06 -3.44 16.06
CA TYR A 103 9.84 -1.98 16.01
C TYR A 103 9.43 -1.44 14.63
N MET A 104 9.46 -2.28 13.60
CA MET A 104 9.17 -1.88 12.22
C MET A 104 7.68 -1.60 12.02
N TRP A 105 6.81 -2.39 12.65
CA TRP A 105 5.37 -2.35 12.47
C TRP A 105 4.76 -1.09 13.09
N THR A 106 4.22 -0.21 12.24
CA THR A 106 3.70 1.10 12.68
C THR A 106 2.18 1.13 12.81
N ARG A 107 1.47 0.20 12.14
CA ARG A 107 0.01 0.17 12.13
C ARG A 107 -0.59 -0.96 12.94
N THR A 108 0.23 -1.80 13.56
CA THR A 108 -0.23 -2.93 14.36
C THR A 108 0.64 -3.08 15.59
N VAL A 109 0.01 -3.33 16.74
CA VAL A 109 0.75 -3.86 17.89
C VAL A 109 1.17 -5.30 17.60
N ASP A 110 2.15 -5.79 18.34
CA ASP A 110 2.50 -7.21 18.28
C ASP A 110 1.34 -8.04 18.86
N PRO A 111 0.82 -9.05 18.13
CA PRO A 111 -0.23 -9.93 18.65
C PRO A 111 0.08 -10.56 20.02
N ARG A 112 1.37 -10.74 20.36
CA ARG A 112 1.82 -11.28 21.66
C ARG A 112 1.57 -10.32 22.84
N VAL A 113 1.33 -9.04 22.58
CA VAL A 113 1.06 -8.01 23.59
C VAL A 113 -0.25 -7.26 23.34
N ALA A 114 -1.06 -7.72 22.38
CA ALA A 114 -2.40 -7.20 22.14
C ALA A 114 -3.31 -7.50 23.34
N PRO A 115 -4.36 -6.69 23.58
CA PRO A 115 -5.37 -7.00 24.60
C PRO A 115 -5.99 -8.39 24.38
N ASP A 116 -6.21 -9.11 25.48
CA ASP A 116 -6.80 -10.46 25.44
C ASP A 116 -8.34 -10.42 25.34
N GLU A 117 -8.94 -9.24 25.57
CA GLU A 117 -10.38 -9.05 25.41
C GLU A 117 -10.78 -8.89 23.93
N PRO A 118 -11.71 -9.70 23.42
CA PRO A 118 -12.21 -9.53 22.06
C PRO A 118 -13.03 -8.25 21.94
N VAL A 119 -12.99 -7.64 20.75
CA VAL A 119 -13.83 -6.51 20.37
C VAL A 119 -14.88 -6.99 19.39
N ASP A 120 -16.13 -7.06 19.84
CA ASP A 120 -17.26 -7.39 18.98
C ASP A 120 -17.60 -6.22 18.06
N ILE A 121 -17.64 -6.52 16.76
CA ILE A 121 -18.02 -5.56 15.72
C ILE A 121 -19.08 -6.18 14.82
N ALA A 122 -19.98 -5.33 14.30
CA ALA A 122 -20.92 -5.73 13.26
C ALA A 122 -20.73 -4.81 12.04
N ILE A 123 -20.54 -5.41 10.87
CA ILE A 123 -20.37 -4.70 9.61
C ILE A 123 -21.56 -5.02 8.72
N LEU A 124 -22.30 -3.99 8.31
CA LEU A 124 -23.35 -4.13 7.32
C LEU A 124 -22.78 -3.83 5.94
N PHE A 125 -23.06 -4.73 5.00
CA PHE A 125 -22.75 -4.56 3.59
C PHE A 125 -24.02 -4.31 2.79
N GLU A 126 -23.96 -3.36 1.86
CA GLU A 126 -24.96 -3.18 0.81
C GLU A 126 -24.26 -3.24 -0.54
N GLN A 127 -24.72 -4.13 -1.42
CA GLN A 127 -24.13 -4.34 -2.76
C GLN A 127 -22.60 -4.59 -2.72
N GLY A 128 -22.12 -5.29 -1.69
CA GLY A 128 -20.70 -5.58 -1.48
C GLY A 128 -19.88 -4.45 -0.85
N LEU A 129 -20.48 -3.29 -0.59
CA LEU A 129 -19.80 -2.15 0.05
C LEU A 129 -20.12 -2.11 1.55
N PRO A 130 -19.11 -1.91 2.43
CA PRO A 130 -19.39 -1.67 3.84
C PRO A 130 -20.04 -0.29 4.00
N VAL A 131 -21.29 -0.27 4.44
CA VAL A 131 -22.07 0.97 4.62
C VAL A 131 -22.25 1.37 6.08
N ARG A 132 -22.01 0.42 7.00
CA ARG A 132 -22.14 0.67 8.42
C ARG A 132 -21.27 -0.26 9.25
N LEU A 133 -20.64 0.30 10.28
CA LEU A 133 -19.92 -0.41 11.33
C LEU A 133 -20.52 -0.08 12.69
N ARG A 134 -20.77 -1.10 13.50
CA ARG A 134 -21.15 -0.97 14.91
C ARG A 134 -20.07 -1.55 15.81
N VAL A 135 -19.74 -0.83 16.87
CA VAL A 135 -18.77 -1.21 17.91
C VAL A 135 -19.37 -0.85 19.27
N GLY A 136 -19.92 -1.84 19.98
CA GLY A 136 -20.78 -1.59 21.15
C GLY A 136 -21.98 -0.70 20.77
N ASP A 137 -22.16 0.41 21.49
CA ASP A 137 -23.25 1.38 21.25
C ASP A 137 -22.94 2.41 20.14
N LYS A 138 -21.72 2.41 19.59
CA LYS A 138 -21.30 3.37 18.56
C LYS A 138 -21.59 2.82 17.17
N GLU A 139 -22.04 3.70 16.28
CA GLU A 139 -22.36 3.41 14.89
C GLU A 139 -21.66 4.42 13.97
N TYR A 140 -21.04 3.92 12.91
CA TYR A 140 -20.31 4.70 11.92
C TYR A 140 -20.85 4.37 10.53
N THR A 141 -21.27 5.39 9.79
CA THR A 141 -21.85 5.25 8.43
C THR A 141 -21.07 6.00 7.37
N ASP A 142 -20.17 6.90 7.77
CA ASP A 142 -19.21 7.51 6.84
C ASP A 142 -18.12 6.50 6.48
N SER A 143 -17.78 6.41 5.19
CA SER A 143 -16.86 5.38 4.70
C SER A 143 -15.43 5.56 5.19
N LEU A 144 -14.97 6.82 5.31
CA LEU A 144 -13.64 7.15 5.79
C LEU A 144 -13.53 6.91 7.30
N GLU A 145 -14.53 7.36 8.06
CA GLU A 145 -14.59 7.15 9.50
C GLU A 145 -14.65 5.66 9.83
N LEU A 146 -15.54 4.91 9.17
CA LEU A 146 -15.65 3.46 9.30
C LEU A 146 -14.31 2.77 9.06
N PHE A 147 -13.63 3.09 7.95
CA PHE A 147 -12.35 2.48 7.60
C PHE A 147 -11.25 2.84 8.60
N THR A 148 -11.26 4.08 9.09
CA THR A 148 -10.31 4.56 10.12
C THR A 148 -10.54 3.86 11.46
N VAL A 149 -11.79 3.68 11.87
CA VAL A 149 -12.12 2.94 13.09
C VAL A 149 -11.69 1.48 12.98
N LEU A 150 -11.88 0.84 11.83
CA LEU A 150 -11.39 -0.54 11.61
C LEU A 150 -9.87 -0.61 11.65
N ASN A 151 -9.17 0.40 11.14
CA ASN A 151 -7.71 0.48 11.26
C ASN A 151 -7.28 0.55 12.72
N GLU A 152 -7.94 1.37 13.55
CA GLU A 152 -7.61 1.49 14.97
C GLU A 152 -7.94 0.22 15.76
N ILE A 153 -9.03 -0.46 15.44
CA ILE A 153 -9.38 -1.75 16.05
C ILE A 153 -8.33 -2.81 15.68
N GLY A 154 -8.08 -2.97 14.38
CA GLY A 154 -7.09 -3.94 13.89
C GLY A 154 -5.68 -3.64 14.40
N LYS A 155 -5.33 -2.36 14.52
CA LYS A 155 -4.05 -1.93 15.11
C LYS A 155 -3.88 -2.44 16.52
N LYS A 156 -4.88 -2.21 17.39
CA LYS A 156 -4.85 -2.62 18.80
C LYS A 156 -4.89 -4.14 18.97
N ALA A 157 -5.58 -4.84 18.06
CA ALA A 157 -5.67 -6.30 18.07
C ALA A 157 -4.50 -7.01 17.36
N GLY A 158 -3.55 -6.27 16.77
CA GLY A 158 -2.42 -6.85 16.04
C GLY A 158 -2.80 -7.53 14.71
N ILE A 159 -3.92 -7.13 14.09
CA ILE A 159 -4.47 -7.75 12.89
C ILE A 159 -3.84 -7.15 11.62
N GLY A 160 -3.49 -8.02 10.67
CA GLY A 160 -3.20 -7.63 9.29
C GLY A 160 -1.72 -7.55 8.92
N ARG A 161 -0.83 -8.13 9.74
CA ARG A 161 0.58 -8.32 9.36
C ARG A 161 0.75 -9.46 8.37
N ILE A 162 1.58 -9.28 7.36
CA ILE A 162 2.03 -10.32 6.44
C ILE A 162 3.48 -10.07 6.02
N ASP A 163 4.30 -11.12 5.95
CA ASP A 163 5.69 -11.13 5.45
C ASP A 163 5.75 -12.11 4.27
N ILE A 164 6.04 -11.60 3.07
CA ILE A 164 6.00 -12.35 1.83
C ILE A 164 7.15 -12.00 0.90
N VAL A 165 7.44 -12.93 -0.02
CA VAL A 165 8.21 -12.65 -1.23
C VAL A 165 7.25 -12.60 -2.42
N GLU A 166 7.19 -11.45 -3.08
CA GLU A 166 6.34 -11.21 -4.24
C GLU A 166 7.13 -11.13 -5.54
N ASN A 167 6.45 -11.33 -6.67
CA ASN A 167 7.01 -11.11 -8.00
C ASN A 167 6.68 -9.69 -8.43
N ARG A 168 7.68 -8.86 -8.71
CA ARG A 168 7.52 -7.53 -9.33
C ARG A 168 7.16 -7.68 -10.80
N PHE A 169 6.44 -6.70 -11.32
CA PHE A 169 6.02 -6.68 -12.72
C PHE A 169 7.23 -6.71 -13.68
N ILE A 170 8.33 -6.05 -13.28
CA ILE A 170 9.59 -6.02 -14.03
C ILE A 170 10.41 -7.33 -13.94
N GLY A 171 9.87 -8.41 -13.35
CA GLY A 171 10.49 -9.74 -13.34
C GLY A 171 11.45 -10.02 -12.18
N LEU A 172 11.59 -9.09 -11.23
CA LEU A 172 12.37 -9.30 -10.00
C LEU A 172 11.50 -9.89 -8.89
N LYS A 173 12.12 -10.58 -7.92
CA LYS A 173 11.47 -10.91 -6.65
C LYS A 173 11.80 -9.83 -5.61
N SER A 174 10.84 -9.54 -4.75
CA SER A 174 11.00 -8.58 -3.65
C SER A 174 10.43 -9.18 -2.38
N ARG A 175 11.15 -9.08 -1.27
CA ARG A 175 10.57 -9.33 0.04
C ARG A 175 9.91 -8.05 0.54
N GLY A 176 8.66 -8.17 0.97
CA GLY A 176 7.86 -7.07 1.51
C GLY A 176 7.13 -7.53 2.76
N CYS A 177 7.16 -6.68 3.78
CA CYS A 177 6.35 -6.80 4.97
C CYS A 177 5.23 -5.75 4.89
N TYR A 178 4.00 -6.13 5.25
CA TYR A 178 2.85 -5.24 5.15
C TYR A 178 1.99 -5.35 6.41
N ASP A 179 1.49 -4.21 6.90
CA ASP A 179 0.41 -4.18 7.88
C ASP A 179 -0.82 -3.43 7.35
N ALA A 180 -1.94 -4.16 7.18
CA ALA A 180 -3.15 -3.68 6.51
C ALA A 180 -4.42 -3.97 7.34
N PRO A 181 -4.61 -3.31 8.52
CA PRO A 181 -5.56 -3.80 9.52
C PRO A 181 -7.02 -3.77 9.06
N ALA A 182 -7.51 -2.62 8.59
CA ALA A 182 -8.89 -2.50 8.11
C ALA A 182 -9.16 -3.39 6.89
N ALA A 183 -8.20 -3.45 5.95
CA ALA A 183 -8.34 -4.25 4.75
C ALA A 183 -8.43 -5.76 5.06
N THR A 184 -7.65 -6.25 6.03
CA THR A 184 -7.74 -7.64 6.50
C THR A 184 -9.10 -7.94 7.11
N ILE A 185 -9.60 -7.08 8.01
CA ILE A 185 -10.92 -7.25 8.65
C ILE A 185 -12.04 -7.25 7.59
N LEU A 186 -12.05 -6.24 6.71
CA LEU A 186 -13.07 -6.10 5.67
C LEU A 186 -13.04 -7.26 4.68
N ARG A 187 -11.84 -7.76 4.31
CA ARG A 187 -11.73 -8.90 3.40
C ARG A 187 -12.36 -10.15 3.99
N LEU A 188 -12.09 -10.45 5.26
CA LEU A 188 -12.66 -11.62 5.93
C LEU A 188 -14.18 -11.48 6.10
N ALA A 189 -14.65 -10.32 6.57
CA ALA A 189 -16.08 -10.07 6.75
C ALA A 189 -16.86 -10.10 5.42
N HIS A 190 -16.28 -9.56 4.35
CA HIS A 190 -16.91 -9.59 3.02
C HIS A 190 -17.00 -11.01 2.46
N LEU A 191 -15.93 -11.81 2.59
CA LEU A 191 -15.94 -13.22 2.15
C LEU A 191 -16.96 -14.07 2.92
N ASP A 192 -17.16 -13.77 4.20
CA ASP A 192 -18.18 -14.41 5.04
C ASP A 192 -19.59 -14.01 4.58
N ALA A 193 -19.85 -12.71 4.39
CA ALA A 193 -21.13 -12.21 3.87
C ALA A 193 -21.47 -12.80 2.49
N GLU A 194 -20.50 -12.88 1.57
CA GLU A 194 -20.66 -13.51 0.25
C GLU A 194 -21.07 -14.98 0.36
N SER A 195 -20.60 -15.70 1.38
CA SER A 195 -20.94 -17.12 1.58
C SER A 195 -22.43 -17.34 1.83
N LEU A 196 -23.11 -16.33 2.38
CA LEU A 196 -24.53 -16.37 2.69
C LEU A 196 -25.41 -15.94 1.50
N VAL A 197 -24.93 -15.00 0.69
CA VAL A 197 -25.79 -14.29 -0.30
C VAL A 197 -25.45 -14.57 -1.76
N MET A 198 -24.23 -15.03 -2.07
CA MET A 198 -23.81 -15.25 -3.46
C MET A 198 -24.11 -16.69 -3.89
N ASP A 199 -24.67 -16.84 -5.10
CA ASP A 199 -24.82 -18.16 -5.71
C ASP A 199 -23.46 -18.88 -5.83
N GLY A 200 -23.44 -20.16 -5.48
CA GLY A 200 -22.19 -20.94 -5.43
C GLY A 200 -21.48 -21.08 -6.77
N ARG A 201 -22.22 -21.10 -7.91
CA ARG A 201 -21.61 -21.15 -9.24
C ARG A 201 -21.05 -19.80 -9.64
N VAL A 202 -21.76 -18.71 -9.34
CA VAL A 202 -21.24 -17.35 -9.53
C VAL A 202 -19.96 -17.14 -8.73
N ARG A 203 -19.94 -17.54 -7.46
CA ARG A 203 -18.75 -17.47 -6.61
C ARG A 203 -17.58 -18.24 -7.21
N SER A 204 -17.81 -19.48 -7.64
CA SER A 204 -16.79 -20.31 -8.28
C SER A 204 -16.22 -19.67 -9.54
N LEU A 205 -17.05 -19.05 -10.39
CA LEU A 205 -16.59 -18.36 -11.60
C LEU A 205 -15.77 -17.11 -11.24
N ARG A 206 -16.25 -16.30 -10.29
CA ARG A 206 -15.54 -15.11 -9.79
C ARG A 206 -14.16 -15.48 -9.26
N ASP A 207 -14.08 -16.50 -8.41
CA ASP A 207 -12.83 -16.95 -7.79
C ASP A 207 -11.84 -17.51 -8.82
N GLN A 208 -12.30 -18.23 -9.83
CA GLN A 208 -11.46 -18.81 -10.88
C GLN A 208 -10.95 -17.79 -11.90
N PHE A 209 -11.81 -16.87 -12.35
CA PHE A 209 -11.52 -16.05 -13.53
C PHE A 209 -11.29 -14.57 -13.21
N VAL A 210 -11.87 -14.06 -12.11
CA VAL A 210 -11.87 -12.63 -11.82
C VAL A 210 -10.89 -12.29 -10.69
N THR A 211 -10.93 -12.98 -9.55
CA THR A 211 -10.20 -12.59 -8.34
C THR A 211 -8.70 -12.44 -8.58
N HIS A 212 -8.06 -13.44 -9.19
CA HIS A 212 -6.62 -13.40 -9.42
C HIS A 212 -6.25 -12.37 -10.48
N HIS A 213 -6.92 -12.42 -11.63
CA HIS A 213 -6.64 -11.52 -12.74
C HIS A 213 -6.85 -10.04 -12.37
N TRP A 214 -7.92 -9.74 -11.62
CA TRP A 214 -8.16 -8.40 -11.10
C TRP A 214 -7.03 -7.92 -10.18
N SER A 215 -6.49 -8.82 -9.35
CA SER A 215 -5.35 -8.49 -8.49
C SER A 215 -4.07 -8.24 -9.30
N GLU A 216 -3.84 -8.98 -10.38
CA GLU A 216 -2.71 -8.77 -11.30
C GLU A 216 -2.79 -7.41 -12.01
N LEU A 217 -3.98 -7.03 -12.50
CA LEU A 217 -4.21 -5.73 -13.14
C LEU A 217 -3.91 -4.58 -12.17
N ILE A 218 -4.50 -4.61 -10.97
CA ILE A 218 -4.22 -3.61 -9.93
C ILE A 218 -2.73 -3.55 -9.61
N TYR A 219 -2.09 -4.71 -9.41
CA TYR A 219 -0.68 -4.76 -9.03
C TYR A 219 0.24 -4.18 -10.13
N SER A 220 -0.11 -4.41 -11.39
CA SER A 220 0.60 -3.92 -12.59
C SER A 220 0.26 -2.49 -13.00
N GLY A 221 -0.76 -1.87 -12.40
CA GLY A 221 -1.16 -0.49 -12.68
C GLY A 221 -2.10 -0.32 -13.87
N LEU A 222 -2.88 -1.36 -14.18
CA LEU A 222 -3.87 -1.40 -15.26
C LEU A 222 -5.31 -1.32 -14.73
#